data_AF-A0A559NRC2-F1
#
_entry.id   AF-A0A559NRC2-F1
#
_cell.length_a   1.000
_cell.length_b   1.000
_cell.length_c   1.000
_cell.angle_alpha   90.00
_cell.angle_beta   90.00
_cell.angle_gamma   90.00
#
_symmetry.space_group_name_H-M   'P 1'
#
loop_
_entity.id
_entity.type
_entity.pdbx_description
1 polymer ?
#
loop_
_entity_poly.entity_id
_entity_poly.type
_entity_poly.pdbx_seq_one_letter_code
_entity_poly.pdbx_strand_id
1 'polypeptide(L)'
;MSKTTTNLLLMLITIVAGTFLYIYFCSECGSFTKEPAKTVTETPATVVTPKATSFPFAIQGEGLNFSSNDNYNFNLSSNDFVQPLSAEVNTGISELKSYLDGNENQILNITGYYTSDEENNTAFPNLGLARANSVKNDLASKGVSTSQINTLGKLMDDMVAKDGIYYGPVSFGLDTKSETADDELKALYDAIQADPLILYFNTAQASITLDAAQRQKIADISKYLDRVKGAQVDIVGHTDNTGKASTNMRLGLDRANFAKDYLLKNGISEDKIITSSKGQTDPIADNATEEGRDKNRRTVITLK
;
A
#
# COMPACT_ATOMS: atom_id res chain seq x y z
N MET A 1 25.23 -32.55 45.89
CA MET A 1 25.20 -32.59 44.41
C MET A 1 24.85 -31.20 43.91
N SER A 2 25.57 -30.66 42.92
CA SER A 2 25.23 -29.34 42.35
C SER A 2 23.92 -29.43 41.58
N LYS A 3 23.19 -28.31 41.44
CA LYS A 3 21.92 -28.24 40.69
C LYS A 3 22.03 -28.81 39.27
N THR A 4 23.22 -28.72 38.67
CA THR A 4 23.55 -29.32 37.36
C THR A 4 23.56 -30.85 37.38
N THR A 5 24.04 -31.50 38.44
CA THR A 5 24.02 -32.97 38.54
C THR A 5 22.61 -33.52 38.73
N THR A 6 21.75 -32.80 39.45
CA THR A 6 20.35 -33.19 39.66
C THR A 6 19.54 -33.09 38.36
N ASN A 7 19.76 -32.04 37.55
CA ASN A 7 19.08 -31.88 36.26
C ASN A 7 19.50 -32.94 35.24
N LEU A 8 20.78 -33.30 35.19
CA LEU A 8 21.29 -34.38 34.33
C LEU A 8 20.70 -35.74 34.73
N LEU A 9 20.55 -36.01 36.03
CA LEU A 9 19.93 -37.25 36.52
C LEU A 9 18.45 -37.33 36.14
N LEU A 10 17.70 -36.23 36.27
CA LEU A 10 16.29 -36.16 35.87
C LEU A 10 16.11 -36.39 34.36
N MET A 11 17.00 -35.83 33.54
CA MET A 11 16.96 -36.01 32.08
C MET A 11 17.21 -37.47 31.68
N LEU A 12 18.17 -38.13 32.33
CA LEU A 12 18.44 -39.56 32.14
C LEU A 12 17.24 -40.43 32.53
N ILE A 13 16.59 -40.13 33.66
CA ILE A 13 15.40 -40.85 34.11
C ILE A 13 14.25 -40.69 33.10
N THR A 14 14.03 -39.50 32.55
CA THR A 14 12.99 -39.28 31.53
C THR A 14 13.25 -40.03 30.23
N ILE A 15 14.51 -40.11 29.79
CA ILE A 15 14.88 -40.87 28.59
C ILE A 15 14.61 -42.36 28.82
N VAL A 16 15.10 -42.92 29.94
CA VAL A 16 14.90 -44.33 30.26
C VAL A 16 13.42 -44.69 30.40
N ALA A 17 12.63 -43.82 31.05
CA ALA A 17 11.18 -44.01 31.15
C ALA A 17 10.48 -43.95 29.78
N GLY A 18 10.90 -43.04 28.90
CA GLY A 18 10.39 -42.93 27.53
C GLY A 18 10.70 -44.16 26.69
N THR A 19 11.92 -44.69 26.77
CA THR A 19 12.32 -45.91 26.05
C THR A 19 11.58 -47.14 26.56
N PHE A 20 11.38 -47.23 27.88
CA PHE A 20 10.60 -48.31 28.48
C PHE A 20 9.14 -48.27 28.04
N LEU A 21 8.51 -47.08 28.04
CA LEU A 21 7.14 -46.89 27.54
C LEU A 21 7.03 -47.24 26.05
N TYR A 22 7.99 -46.84 25.22
CA TYR A 22 8.02 -47.19 23.81
C TYR A 22 8.08 -48.70 23.60
N ILE A 23 8.98 -49.41 24.29
CA ILE A 23 9.12 -50.87 24.14
C ILE A 23 7.88 -51.61 24.66
N TYR A 24 7.29 -51.15 25.78
CA TYR A 24 6.18 -51.85 26.42
C TYR A 24 4.82 -51.58 25.75
N PHE A 25 4.62 -50.40 25.15
CA PHE A 25 3.36 -50.01 24.49
C PHE A 25 3.40 -50.09 22.95
N CYS A 26 4.56 -50.20 22.30
CA CYS A 26 4.67 -50.53 20.86
C CYS A 26 4.89 -52.03 20.60
N SER A 27 4.24 -52.90 21.37
CA SER A 27 4.15 -54.33 21.06
C SER A 27 2.92 -54.63 20.20
N GLU A 28 2.91 -54.15 18.95
CA GLU A 28 2.12 -54.75 17.86
C GLU A 28 2.62 -54.22 16.49
N CYS A 29 3.86 -54.58 16.17
CA CYS A 29 4.34 -54.57 14.79
C CYS A 29 5.08 -55.87 14.51
N GLY A 30 4.45 -56.74 13.71
CA GLY A 30 5.16 -57.75 12.94
C GLY A 30 4.63 -59.18 13.05
N SER A 31 3.50 -59.47 12.40
CA SER A 31 3.30 -60.78 11.77
C SER A 31 2.90 -60.56 10.31
N PHE A 32 3.85 -60.84 9.42
CA PHE A 32 3.62 -60.91 7.99
C PHE A 32 2.84 -62.20 7.68
N THR A 33 1.59 -62.06 7.27
CA THR A 33 0.93 -63.03 6.40
C THR A 33 0.66 -62.32 5.07
N LYS A 34 1.25 -62.86 3.99
CA LYS A 34 0.98 -62.41 2.62
C LYS A 34 -0.48 -62.73 2.28
N GLU A 35 -1.34 -61.73 2.34
CA GLU A 35 -2.65 -61.76 1.69
C GLU A 35 -2.49 -61.22 0.25
N PRO A 36 -3.01 -61.89 -0.79
CA PRO A 36 -2.85 -61.45 -2.16
C PRO A 36 -3.51 -60.08 -2.36
N ALA A 37 -2.77 -59.17 -2.99
CA ALA A 37 -3.13 -57.78 -3.22
C ALA A 37 -4.56 -57.64 -3.78
N LYS A 38 -5.46 -57.07 -2.98
CA LYS A 38 -6.64 -56.39 -3.51
C LYS A 38 -6.17 -55.05 -4.05
N THR A 39 -6.25 -54.88 -5.36
CA THR A 39 -6.11 -53.58 -6.03
C THR A 39 -7.22 -52.66 -5.51
N VAL A 40 -6.95 -51.93 -4.43
CA VAL A 40 -7.69 -50.72 -4.12
C VAL A 40 -7.05 -49.65 -4.96
N THR A 41 -7.75 -49.25 -6.01
CA THR A 41 -7.44 -48.06 -6.77
C THR A 41 -7.63 -46.87 -5.83
N GLU A 42 -6.59 -46.52 -5.07
CA GLU A 42 -6.52 -45.20 -4.44
C GLU A 42 -6.55 -44.19 -5.58
N THR A 43 -7.72 -43.60 -5.79
CA THR A 43 -7.84 -42.43 -6.64
C THR A 43 -7.00 -41.37 -5.94
N PRO A 44 -5.96 -40.79 -6.58
CA PRO A 44 -5.19 -39.74 -5.95
C PRO A 44 -6.17 -38.66 -5.50
N ALA A 45 -6.10 -38.23 -4.24
CA ALA A 45 -6.79 -37.03 -3.81
C ALA A 45 -6.40 -35.94 -4.79
N THR A 46 -7.36 -35.48 -5.58
CA THR A 46 -7.14 -34.43 -6.56
C THR A 46 -6.70 -33.23 -5.74
N VAL A 47 -5.46 -32.78 -5.93
CA VAL A 47 -5.02 -31.47 -5.45
C VAL A 47 -5.93 -30.49 -6.16
N VAL A 48 -7.00 -30.05 -5.49
CA VAL A 48 -7.90 -29.05 -6.04
C VAL A 48 -7.10 -27.77 -6.03
N THR A 49 -6.47 -27.44 -7.15
CA THR A 49 -5.82 -26.14 -7.30
C THR A 49 -6.91 -25.09 -7.12
N PRO A 50 -6.76 -24.15 -6.17
CA PRO A 50 -7.77 -23.15 -5.94
C PRO A 50 -8.00 -22.39 -7.25
N LYS A 51 -9.26 -22.25 -7.65
CA LYS A 51 -9.62 -21.52 -8.87
C LYS A 51 -9.17 -20.06 -8.70
N ALA A 52 -8.53 -19.52 -9.73
CA ALA A 52 -8.12 -18.12 -9.74
C ALA A 52 -9.31 -17.19 -9.45
N THR A 53 -9.10 -16.23 -8.56
CA THR A 53 -10.08 -15.17 -8.30
C THR A 53 -10.07 -14.22 -9.48
N SER A 54 -11.25 -13.89 -10.00
CA SER A 54 -11.43 -12.94 -11.10
C SER A 54 -12.64 -12.07 -10.81
N PHE A 55 -12.44 -10.75 -10.74
CA PHE A 55 -13.54 -9.80 -10.58
C PHE A 55 -13.78 -9.04 -11.89
N PRO A 56 -15.05 -8.94 -12.33
CA PRO A 56 -15.40 -8.20 -13.55
C PRO A 56 -15.15 -6.71 -13.37
N PHE A 57 -14.85 -6.01 -14.45
CA PHE A 57 -15.07 -4.57 -14.49
C PHE A 57 -16.56 -4.32 -14.62
N ALA A 58 -17.17 -3.98 -13.48
CA ALA A 58 -18.59 -3.70 -13.38
C ALA A 58 -18.80 -2.34 -12.73
N ILE A 59 -19.69 -1.55 -13.33
CA ILE A 59 -20.13 -0.26 -12.81
C ILE A 59 -21.65 -0.28 -12.81
N GLN A 60 -22.23 -0.06 -11.63
CA GLN A 60 -23.67 -0.01 -11.44
C GLN A 60 -24.03 1.30 -10.75
N GLY A 61 -24.92 2.07 -11.36
CA GLY A 61 -25.44 3.31 -10.84
C GLY A 61 -26.73 3.70 -11.57
N GLU A 62 -27.41 4.73 -11.07
CA GLU A 62 -28.56 5.28 -11.76
C GLU A 62 -28.12 5.87 -13.10
N GLY A 63 -28.61 5.33 -14.22
CA GLY A 63 -28.24 5.81 -15.56
C GLY A 63 -26.91 5.29 -16.13
N LEU A 64 -26.17 4.45 -15.40
CA LEU A 64 -25.01 3.72 -15.92
C LEU A 64 -25.01 2.28 -15.44
N ASN A 65 -25.04 1.33 -16.39
CA ASN A 65 -24.89 -0.09 -16.08
C ASN A 65 -23.97 -0.72 -17.13
N PHE A 66 -22.74 -1.01 -16.71
CA PHE A 66 -21.71 -1.62 -17.54
C PHE A 66 -21.13 -2.83 -16.83
N SER A 67 -20.84 -3.90 -17.57
CA SER A 67 -20.10 -5.05 -17.06
C SER A 67 -19.33 -5.74 -18.18
N SER A 68 -18.08 -6.12 -17.89
CA SER A 68 -17.27 -7.00 -18.74
C SER A 68 -16.70 -8.17 -17.94
N ASN A 69 -16.36 -9.27 -18.63
CA ASN A 69 -15.71 -10.44 -18.02
C ASN A 69 -14.20 -10.23 -17.77
N ASP A 70 -13.68 -9.05 -18.07
CA ASP A 70 -12.30 -8.62 -17.84
C ASP A 70 -12.28 -7.32 -17.03
N ASN A 71 -11.10 -6.95 -16.54
CA ASN A 71 -10.85 -5.77 -15.70
C ASN A 71 -9.36 -5.35 -15.78
N TYR A 72 -8.95 -4.36 -15.00
CA TYR A 72 -7.54 -4.07 -14.76
C TYR A 72 -6.90 -5.25 -14.01
N ASN A 73 -6.08 -6.01 -14.72
CA ASN A 73 -5.33 -7.14 -14.15
C ASN A 73 -3.96 -6.65 -13.68
N PHE A 74 -3.46 -7.12 -12.54
CA PHE A 74 -2.22 -6.63 -11.95
C PHE A 74 -1.22 -7.77 -11.70
N ASN A 75 0.06 -7.46 -11.85
CA ASN A 75 1.12 -8.37 -11.44
C ASN A 75 1.12 -8.53 -9.90
N LEU A 76 1.48 -9.72 -9.43
CA LEU A 76 1.63 -10.03 -8.02
C LEU A 76 2.58 -9.04 -7.33
N SER A 77 2.23 -8.58 -6.13
CA SER A 77 3.05 -7.62 -5.35
C SER A 77 3.40 -6.32 -6.10
N SER A 78 2.53 -5.90 -7.03
CA SER A 78 2.74 -4.71 -7.86
C SER A 78 1.44 -3.89 -8.06
N ASN A 79 1.63 -2.59 -8.31
CA ASN A 79 0.59 -1.66 -8.76
C ASN A 79 0.66 -1.37 -10.27
N ASP A 80 1.46 -2.13 -11.02
CA ASP A 80 1.50 -2.08 -12.48
C ASP A 80 0.43 -3.03 -13.04
N PHE A 81 -0.55 -2.48 -13.75
CA PHE A 81 -1.55 -3.27 -14.44
C PHE A 81 -1.02 -3.76 -15.79
N VAL A 82 -1.47 -4.95 -16.18
CA VAL A 82 -1.11 -5.60 -17.43
C VAL A 82 -1.61 -4.76 -18.61
N GLN A 83 -0.75 -4.59 -19.62
CA GLN A 83 -1.02 -3.85 -20.84
C GLN A 83 -0.94 -4.75 -22.08
N PRO A 84 -1.72 -4.46 -23.14
CA PRO A 84 -2.77 -3.44 -23.21
C PRO A 84 -4.05 -3.85 -22.44
N LEU A 85 -4.88 -2.88 -22.05
CA LEU A 85 -6.24 -3.16 -21.58
C LEU A 85 -7.09 -3.74 -22.72
N SER A 86 -8.04 -4.61 -22.41
CA SER A 86 -8.98 -5.16 -23.38
C SER A 86 -9.90 -4.09 -23.98
N ALA A 87 -10.50 -4.40 -25.13
CA ALA A 87 -11.41 -3.49 -25.82
C ALA A 87 -12.67 -3.22 -24.98
N GLU A 88 -13.15 -4.23 -24.27
CA GLU A 88 -14.27 -4.17 -23.36
C GLU A 88 -13.99 -3.21 -22.20
N VAL A 89 -12.81 -3.35 -21.55
CA VAL A 89 -12.42 -2.44 -20.47
C VAL A 89 -12.29 -1.00 -20.97
N ASN A 90 -11.70 -0.77 -22.14
CA ASN A 90 -11.61 0.57 -22.73
C ASN A 90 -12.99 1.17 -23.08
N THR A 91 -13.95 0.33 -23.49
CA THR A 91 -15.34 0.76 -23.73
C THR A 91 -15.99 1.21 -22.43
N GLY A 92 -15.88 0.41 -21.36
CA GLY A 92 -16.44 0.77 -20.05
C GLY A 92 -15.83 2.04 -19.46
N ILE A 93 -14.53 2.28 -19.67
CA ILE A 93 -13.88 3.55 -19.26
C ILE A 93 -14.47 4.74 -20.02
N SER A 94 -14.75 4.58 -21.31
CA SER A 94 -15.32 5.65 -22.15
C SER A 94 -16.76 5.98 -21.75
N GLU A 95 -17.55 4.97 -21.40
CA GLU A 95 -18.91 5.14 -20.86
C GLU A 95 -18.89 5.80 -19.48
N LEU A 96 -18.01 5.34 -18.58
CA LEU A 96 -17.81 5.92 -17.26
C LEU A 96 -17.43 7.40 -17.35
N LYS A 97 -16.50 7.75 -18.24
CA LYS A 97 -16.12 9.14 -18.48
C LYS A 97 -17.32 9.97 -18.91
N SER A 98 -18.06 9.51 -19.92
CA SER A 98 -19.23 10.22 -20.45
C SER A 98 -20.30 10.43 -19.38
N TYR A 99 -20.49 9.43 -18.50
CA TYR A 99 -21.39 9.53 -17.36
C TYR A 99 -20.92 10.57 -16.34
N LEU A 100 -19.65 10.55 -15.92
CA LEU A 100 -19.14 11.50 -14.92
C LEU A 100 -19.12 12.94 -15.44
N ASP A 101 -18.83 13.14 -16.72
CA ASP A 101 -18.90 14.46 -17.39
C ASP A 101 -20.31 15.05 -17.34
N GLY A 102 -21.35 14.21 -17.41
CA GLY A 102 -22.75 14.62 -17.33
C GLY A 102 -23.30 14.74 -15.91
N ASN A 103 -22.55 14.29 -14.89
CA ASN A 103 -23.04 14.16 -13.52
C ASN A 103 -21.98 14.65 -12.51
N GLU A 104 -21.83 15.97 -12.38
CA GLU A 104 -20.78 16.60 -11.54
C GLU A 104 -20.81 16.18 -10.05
N ASN A 105 -21.99 15.84 -9.54
CA ASN A 105 -22.15 15.38 -8.15
C ASN A 105 -21.88 13.88 -7.96
N GLN A 106 -21.63 13.11 -9.02
CA GLN A 106 -21.29 11.70 -8.89
C GLN A 106 -19.81 11.54 -8.57
N ILE A 107 -19.53 10.60 -7.66
CA ILE A 107 -18.22 10.25 -7.18
C ILE A 107 -17.96 8.79 -7.50
N LEU A 108 -16.87 8.54 -8.23
CA LEU A 108 -16.35 7.21 -8.47
C LEU A 108 -15.46 6.78 -7.31
N ASN A 109 -15.81 5.69 -6.65
CA ASN A 109 -14.94 5.01 -5.69
C ASN A 109 -14.23 3.84 -6.39
N ILE A 110 -12.91 3.91 -6.45
CA ILE A 110 -12.05 2.84 -6.94
C ILE A 110 -11.45 2.15 -5.73
N THR A 111 -11.83 0.89 -5.50
CA THR A 111 -11.27 0.10 -4.39
C THR A 111 -10.35 -0.96 -4.95
N GLY A 112 -9.05 -0.81 -4.72
CA GLY A 112 -8.07 -1.84 -5.05
C GLY A 112 -7.95 -2.85 -3.93
N TYR A 113 -7.80 -4.11 -4.30
CA TYR A 113 -7.66 -5.24 -3.40
C TYR A 113 -6.20 -5.66 -3.28
N TYR A 114 -5.83 -6.15 -2.10
CA TYR A 114 -4.51 -6.71 -1.83
C TYR A 114 -4.60 -7.81 -0.77
N THR A 115 -3.57 -8.65 -0.69
CA THR A 115 -3.45 -9.66 0.38
C THR A 115 -2.32 -9.32 1.34
N SER A 116 -2.35 -9.92 2.53
CA SER A 116 -1.30 -9.77 3.56
C SER A 116 0.03 -10.37 3.14
N ASP A 117 0.00 -11.31 2.19
CA ASP A 117 1.19 -12.05 1.73
C ASP A 117 1.94 -11.30 0.62
N GLU A 118 1.38 -10.19 0.11
CA GLU A 118 2.03 -9.39 -0.91
C GLU A 118 3.08 -8.43 -0.34
N GLU A 119 4.19 -8.29 -1.05
CA GLU A 119 5.23 -7.33 -0.71
C GLU A 119 4.90 -5.93 -1.25
N ASN A 120 4.67 -4.97 -0.35
CA ASN A 120 4.38 -3.59 -0.76
C ASN A 120 5.65 -2.74 -0.95
N ASN A 121 6.15 -2.73 -2.19
CA ASN A 121 7.29 -1.90 -2.59
C ASN A 121 6.90 -0.51 -3.12
N THR A 122 5.63 -0.12 -2.98
CA THR A 122 5.11 1.13 -3.57
C THR A 122 5.35 2.34 -2.67
N ALA A 123 4.85 3.51 -3.07
CA ALA A 123 4.82 4.73 -2.24
C ALA A 123 3.59 4.80 -1.31
N PHE A 124 2.70 3.80 -1.33
CA PHE A 124 1.41 3.81 -0.65
C PHE A 124 1.41 2.94 0.60
N PRO A 125 0.49 3.16 1.56
CA PRO A 125 0.35 2.33 2.76
C PRO A 125 0.08 0.85 2.46
N ASN A 126 -0.65 0.55 1.39
CA ASN A 126 -0.93 -0.81 0.93
C ASN A 126 -1.02 -0.87 -0.60
N LEU A 127 -0.89 -2.09 -1.15
CA LEU A 127 -0.95 -2.34 -2.59
C LEU A 127 -2.33 -2.08 -3.18
N GLY A 128 -3.41 -2.27 -2.43
CA GLY A 128 -4.76 -1.99 -2.90
C GLY A 128 -4.94 -0.51 -3.26
N LEU A 129 -4.53 0.38 -2.36
CA LEU A 129 -4.57 1.82 -2.62
C LEU A 129 -3.63 2.20 -3.78
N ALA A 130 -2.45 1.57 -3.87
CA ALA A 130 -1.54 1.79 -4.98
C ALA A 130 -2.17 1.40 -6.34
N ARG A 131 -2.85 0.24 -6.40
CA ARG A 131 -3.58 -0.23 -7.59
C ARG A 131 -4.73 0.70 -7.96
N ALA A 132 -5.54 1.09 -6.97
CA ALA A 132 -6.62 2.07 -7.17
C ALA A 132 -6.07 3.39 -7.72
N ASN A 133 -4.91 3.84 -7.23
CA ASN A 133 -4.28 5.05 -7.73
C ASN A 133 -3.71 4.91 -9.15
N SER A 134 -3.15 3.74 -9.50
CA SER A 134 -2.74 3.45 -10.88
C SER A 134 -3.93 3.52 -11.84
N VAL A 135 -5.10 2.97 -11.44
CA VAL A 135 -6.34 3.09 -12.22
C VAL A 135 -6.82 4.55 -12.29
N LYS A 136 -6.82 5.29 -11.17
CA LYS A 136 -7.14 6.74 -11.15
C LYS A 136 -6.29 7.50 -12.17
N ASN A 137 -4.98 7.26 -12.19
CA ASN A 137 -4.06 7.95 -13.09
C ASN A 137 -4.33 7.60 -14.57
N ASP A 138 -4.63 6.34 -14.87
CA ASP A 138 -5.04 5.91 -16.21
C ASP A 138 -6.35 6.57 -16.65
N LEU A 139 -7.38 6.59 -15.78
CA LEU A 139 -8.64 7.29 -16.05
C LEU A 139 -8.43 8.80 -16.26
N ALA A 140 -7.58 9.43 -15.44
CA ALA A 140 -7.23 10.84 -15.58
C ALA A 140 -6.54 11.12 -16.92
N SER A 141 -5.63 10.23 -17.35
CA SER A 141 -4.97 10.34 -18.67
C SER A 141 -5.96 10.23 -19.84
N LYS A 142 -7.11 9.57 -19.62
CA LYS A 142 -8.24 9.46 -20.56
C LYS A 142 -9.27 10.58 -20.39
N GLY A 143 -9.01 11.56 -19.52
CA GLY A 143 -9.80 12.76 -19.34
C GLY A 143 -10.90 12.67 -18.29
N VAL A 144 -10.90 11.65 -17.43
CA VAL A 144 -11.81 11.61 -16.26
C VAL A 144 -11.32 12.58 -15.19
N SER A 145 -12.21 13.40 -14.64
CA SER A 145 -11.87 14.37 -13.60
C SER A 145 -11.45 13.68 -12.30
N THR A 146 -10.21 13.89 -11.84
CA THR A 146 -9.72 13.32 -10.56
C THR A 146 -10.49 13.86 -9.35
N SER A 147 -11.09 15.05 -9.47
CA SER A 147 -11.94 15.64 -8.44
C SER A 147 -13.24 14.88 -8.20
N GLN A 148 -13.60 13.90 -9.06
CA GLN A 148 -14.73 12.98 -8.89
C GLN A 148 -14.28 11.57 -8.47
N ILE A 149 -12.98 11.33 -8.24
CA ILE A 149 -12.46 9.98 -7.96
C ILE A 149 -11.96 9.87 -6.51
N ASN A 150 -12.43 8.82 -5.81
CA ASN A 150 -11.86 8.33 -4.57
C ASN A 150 -11.05 7.06 -4.84
N THR A 151 -9.90 6.94 -4.17
CA THR A 151 -9.10 5.72 -4.19
C THR A 151 -9.07 5.10 -2.80
N LEU A 152 -9.30 3.80 -2.74
CA LEU A 152 -9.41 3.02 -1.51
C LEU A 152 -8.59 1.73 -1.66
N GLY A 153 -8.08 1.23 -0.53
CA GLY A 153 -7.44 -0.08 -0.45
C GLY A 153 -8.22 -0.99 0.49
N LYS A 154 -8.41 -2.26 0.11
CA LYS A 154 -9.09 -3.26 0.95
C LYS A 154 -8.34 -4.59 0.95
N LEU A 155 -8.11 -5.12 2.15
CA LEU A 155 -7.52 -6.45 2.35
C LEU A 155 -8.51 -7.53 1.90
N MET A 156 -8.04 -8.48 1.09
CA MET A 156 -8.81 -9.58 0.49
C MET A 156 -7.90 -10.83 0.40
N ASP A 157 -7.58 -11.45 1.53
CA ASP A 157 -6.62 -12.58 1.61
C ASP A 157 -7.07 -13.86 0.89
N ASP A 158 -8.35 -13.94 0.53
CA ASP A 158 -8.92 -15.04 -0.25
C ASP A 158 -8.67 -14.91 -1.76
N MET A 159 -8.00 -13.84 -2.21
CA MET A 159 -7.62 -13.68 -3.61
C MET A 159 -6.55 -14.68 -4.04
N VAL A 160 -6.86 -15.44 -5.09
CA VAL A 160 -5.98 -16.43 -5.69
C VAL A 160 -5.47 -15.92 -7.03
N ALA A 161 -4.16 -15.64 -7.10
CA ALA A 161 -3.49 -15.30 -8.36
C ALA A 161 -3.37 -16.53 -9.26
N LYS A 162 -3.29 -16.30 -10.57
CA LYS A 162 -2.92 -17.32 -11.55
C LYS A 162 -1.85 -16.75 -12.48
N ASP A 163 -0.82 -17.56 -12.72
CA ASP A 163 0.32 -17.19 -13.57
C ASP A 163 0.99 -15.87 -13.17
N GLY A 164 1.05 -15.60 -11.85
CA GLY A 164 1.64 -14.36 -11.29
C GLY A 164 0.75 -13.11 -11.43
N ILE A 165 -0.51 -13.28 -11.83
CA ILE A 165 -1.45 -12.19 -12.08
C ILE A 165 -2.68 -12.33 -11.18
N TYR A 166 -3.10 -11.22 -10.58
CA TYR A 166 -4.44 -11.06 -10.05
C TYR A 166 -5.36 -10.52 -11.13
N TYR A 167 -6.47 -11.23 -11.37
CA TYR A 167 -7.45 -10.84 -12.37
C TYR A 167 -8.52 -9.92 -11.76
N GLY A 168 -8.52 -8.66 -12.16
CA GLY A 168 -9.42 -7.63 -11.65
C GLY A 168 -9.36 -7.34 -10.15
N PRO A 169 -8.20 -7.20 -9.48
CA PRO A 169 -8.15 -6.84 -8.05
C PRO A 169 -8.54 -5.37 -7.79
N VAL A 170 -9.54 -4.86 -8.50
CA VAL A 170 -10.07 -3.50 -8.36
C VAL A 170 -11.58 -3.54 -8.62
N SER A 171 -12.34 -2.84 -7.78
CA SER A 171 -13.78 -2.63 -7.96
C SER A 171 -14.13 -1.15 -8.08
N PHE A 172 -15.30 -0.89 -8.65
CA PHE A 172 -15.79 0.44 -8.98
C PHE A 172 -17.19 0.61 -8.39
N GLY A 173 -17.38 1.66 -7.60
CA GLY A 173 -18.68 2.05 -7.06
C GLY A 173 -19.00 3.49 -7.43
N LEU A 174 -20.26 3.78 -7.71
CA LEU A 174 -20.74 5.14 -7.91
C LEU A 174 -21.56 5.56 -6.70
N ASP A 175 -21.16 6.67 -6.10
CA ASP A 175 -21.90 7.32 -5.02
C ASP A 175 -22.26 8.75 -5.43
N THR A 176 -23.30 9.29 -4.82
CA THR A 176 -23.55 10.73 -4.88
C THR A 176 -22.66 11.42 -3.85
N LYS A 177 -22.08 12.58 -4.21
CA LYS A 177 -21.31 13.42 -3.29
C LYS A 177 -22.13 13.65 -2.02
N SER A 178 -21.56 13.26 -0.88
CA SER A 178 -22.21 13.44 0.43
C SER A 178 -22.49 14.92 0.68
N GLU A 179 -23.61 15.22 1.35
CA GLU A 179 -23.91 16.56 1.85
C GLU A 179 -22.83 17.05 2.83
N THR A 180 -22.15 16.12 3.52
CA THR A 180 -21.05 16.40 4.45
C THR A 180 -19.67 16.46 3.79
N ALA A 181 -19.57 16.28 2.48
CA ALA A 181 -18.28 16.16 1.81
C ALA A 181 -17.39 17.40 1.98
N ASP A 182 -17.98 18.59 2.03
CA ASP A 182 -17.23 19.83 2.24
C ASP A 182 -16.75 19.94 3.70
N ASP A 183 -17.56 19.49 4.67
CA ASP A 183 -17.17 19.41 6.09
C ASP A 183 -16.07 18.37 6.32
N GLU A 184 -16.13 17.23 5.63
CA GLU A 184 -15.09 16.19 5.67
C GLU A 184 -13.77 16.69 5.07
N LEU A 185 -13.82 17.43 3.96
CA LEU A 185 -12.64 18.07 3.37
C LEU A 185 -12.03 19.11 4.30
N LYS A 186 -12.88 19.88 4.99
CA LYS A 186 -12.43 20.84 6.01
C LYS A 186 -11.78 20.13 7.20
N ALA A 187 -12.40 19.07 7.71
CA ALA A 187 -11.83 18.28 8.80
C ALA A 187 -10.49 17.65 8.40
N LEU A 188 -10.36 17.19 7.14
CA LEU A 188 -9.10 16.70 6.59
C LEU A 188 -8.02 17.80 6.54
N TYR A 189 -8.37 19.00 6.08
CA TYR A 189 -7.47 20.16 6.09
C TYR A 189 -6.99 20.47 7.50
N ASP A 190 -7.91 20.59 8.46
CA ASP A 190 -7.61 20.91 9.85
C ASP A 190 -6.71 19.84 10.48
N ALA A 191 -6.94 18.56 10.18
CA ALA A 191 -6.10 17.45 10.64
C ALA A 191 -4.68 17.52 10.05
N ILE A 192 -4.54 17.81 8.76
CA ILE A 192 -3.22 17.95 8.11
C ILE A 192 -2.44 19.14 8.68
N GLN A 193 -3.11 20.27 8.95
CA GLN A 193 -2.45 21.44 9.53
C GLN A 193 -2.09 21.25 11.02
N ALA A 194 -2.91 20.53 11.77
CA ALA A 194 -2.65 20.25 13.19
C ALA A 194 -1.46 19.29 13.39
N ASP A 195 -1.25 18.36 12.45
CA ASP A 195 -0.14 17.39 12.50
C ASP A 195 0.57 17.26 11.14
N PRO A 196 1.36 18.28 10.73
CA PRO A 196 2.06 18.29 9.46
C PRO A 196 2.98 17.09 9.30
N LEU A 197 3.18 16.64 8.06
CA LEU A 197 4.14 15.58 7.80
C LEU A 197 5.57 16.13 7.92
N ILE A 198 6.33 15.58 8.85
CA ILE A 198 7.76 15.86 9.04
C ILE A 198 8.55 14.59 8.75
N LEU A 199 9.47 14.68 7.81
CA LEU A 199 10.40 13.61 7.45
C LEU A 199 11.78 13.92 8.01
N TYR A 200 12.33 13.04 8.84
CA TYR A 200 13.68 13.19 9.40
C TYR A 200 14.70 12.39 8.62
N PHE A 201 15.91 12.92 8.49
CA PHE A 201 16.97 12.34 7.68
C PHE A 201 18.23 12.14 8.51
N ASN A 202 18.98 11.08 8.20
CA ASN A 202 20.32 10.90 8.75
C ASN A 202 21.30 11.92 8.14
N THR A 203 22.47 12.02 8.77
CA THR A 203 23.56 12.89 8.33
C THR A 203 23.91 12.62 6.87
N ALA A 204 23.99 13.70 6.08
CA ALA A 204 24.27 13.69 4.64
C ALA A 204 23.31 12.86 3.75
N GLN A 205 22.20 12.33 4.28
CA GLN A 205 21.21 11.61 3.50
C GLN A 205 20.09 12.55 3.00
N ALA A 206 19.57 12.25 1.81
CA ALA A 206 18.43 12.94 1.20
C ALA A 206 17.23 12.00 0.93
N SER A 207 17.34 10.73 1.32
CA SER A 207 16.30 9.72 1.13
C SER A 207 16.09 8.93 2.41
N ILE A 208 14.88 8.40 2.57
CA ILE A 208 14.45 7.53 3.66
C ILE A 208 13.44 6.50 3.15
N THR A 209 13.13 5.50 3.96
CA THR A 209 11.97 4.63 3.74
C THR A 209 10.81 5.16 4.56
N LEU A 210 9.72 5.56 3.90
CA LEU A 210 8.52 5.99 4.62
C LEU A 210 7.79 4.78 5.22
N ASP A 211 7.41 4.90 6.49
CA ASP A 211 6.50 3.95 7.13
C ASP A 211 5.05 4.12 6.65
N ALA A 212 4.17 3.22 7.07
CA ALA A 212 2.77 3.22 6.64
C ALA A 212 2.02 4.50 7.06
N ALA A 213 2.31 5.07 8.23
CA ALA A 213 1.65 6.28 8.72
C ALA A 213 2.10 7.52 7.92
N GLN A 214 3.39 7.63 7.60
CA GLN A 214 3.91 8.69 6.75
C GLN A 214 3.34 8.61 5.33
N ARG A 215 3.23 7.41 4.76
CA ARG A 215 2.57 7.20 3.46
C ARG A 215 1.08 7.55 3.51
N GLN A 216 0.41 7.30 4.63
CA GLN A 216 -0.99 7.69 4.80
C GLN A 216 -1.14 9.21 4.78
N LYS A 217 -0.27 9.95 5.49
CA LYS A 217 -0.28 11.43 5.42
C LYS A 217 -0.06 11.96 4.00
N ILE A 218 0.81 11.34 3.21
CA ILE A 218 0.97 11.69 1.78
C ILE A 218 -0.32 11.44 0.99
N ALA A 219 -0.98 10.31 1.23
CA ALA A 219 -2.26 9.99 0.58
C ALA A 219 -3.36 10.99 0.96
N ASP A 220 -3.41 11.41 2.23
CA ASP A 220 -4.36 12.39 2.75
C ASP A 220 -4.13 13.78 2.13
N ILE A 221 -2.88 14.23 2.06
CA ILE A 221 -2.48 15.46 1.33
C ILE A 221 -2.91 15.35 -0.14
N SER A 222 -2.62 14.22 -0.78
CA SER A 222 -2.98 14.00 -2.20
C SER A 222 -4.49 14.07 -2.43
N LYS A 223 -5.28 13.44 -1.55
CA LYS A 223 -6.75 13.49 -1.57
C LYS A 223 -7.25 14.93 -1.46
N TYR A 224 -6.70 15.72 -0.55
CA TYR A 224 -7.09 17.12 -0.41
C TYR A 224 -6.75 17.94 -1.67
N LEU A 225 -5.54 17.80 -2.21
CA LEU A 225 -5.09 18.50 -3.41
C LEU A 225 -5.92 18.15 -4.65
N ASP A 226 -6.37 16.91 -4.78
CA ASP A 226 -7.24 16.48 -5.90
C ASP A 226 -8.65 17.09 -5.82
N ARG A 227 -9.16 17.32 -4.61
CA ARG A 227 -10.55 17.79 -4.39
C ARG A 227 -10.68 19.30 -4.30
N VAL A 228 -9.66 20.00 -3.83
CA VAL A 228 -9.72 21.46 -3.64
C VAL A 228 -8.99 22.17 -4.78
N LYS A 229 -9.78 22.83 -5.63
CA LYS A 229 -9.25 23.60 -6.76
C LYS A 229 -8.36 24.73 -6.26
N GLY A 230 -7.14 24.79 -6.79
CA GLY A 230 -6.16 25.82 -6.43
C GLY A 230 -5.38 25.56 -5.14
N ALA A 231 -5.67 24.46 -4.42
CA ALA A 231 -4.85 24.06 -3.29
C ALA A 231 -3.42 23.70 -3.74
N GLN A 232 -2.45 24.09 -2.92
CA GLN A 232 -1.03 23.81 -3.13
C GLN A 232 -0.43 23.21 -1.86
N VAL A 233 0.69 22.51 -2.03
CA VAL A 233 1.50 21.99 -0.94
C VAL A 233 2.89 22.61 -0.99
N ASP A 234 3.35 23.11 0.16
CA ASP A 234 4.70 23.61 0.36
C ASP A 234 5.54 22.52 1.02
N ILE A 235 6.72 22.26 0.46
CA ILE A 235 7.69 21.28 0.93
C ILE A 235 9.01 22.01 1.19
N VAL A 236 9.41 22.08 2.45
CA VAL A 236 10.60 22.84 2.87
C VAL A 236 11.62 21.92 3.50
N GLY A 237 12.81 21.85 2.92
CA GLY A 237 13.93 21.09 3.44
C GLY A 237 14.84 21.91 4.36
N HIS A 238 15.28 21.28 5.44
CA HIS A 238 16.18 21.84 6.45
C HIS A 238 17.37 20.90 6.71
N THR A 239 18.48 21.48 7.18
CA THR A 239 19.67 20.74 7.60
C THR A 239 20.12 21.20 8.98
N ASP A 240 21.02 20.42 9.59
CA ASP A 240 21.84 20.94 10.68
C ASP A 240 22.91 21.93 10.15
N ASN A 241 23.74 22.46 11.06
CA ASN A 241 24.78 23.43 10.72
C ASN A 241 26.14 22.81 10.32
N THR A 242 26.21 21.50 10.10
CA THR A 242 27.46 20.82 9.76
C THR A 242 27.80 21.05 8.30
N GLY A 243 29.01 21.54 8.01
CA GLY A 243 29.50 21.75 6.65
C GLY A 243 29.22 23.15 6.10
N LYS A 244 29.28 23.29 4.77
CA LYS A 244 29.13 24.59 4.09
C LYS A 244 27.66 24.94 3.89
N ALA A 245 27.29 26.19 4.14
CA ALA A 245 25.92 26.69 3.98
C ALA A 245 25.35 26.43 2.57
N SER A 246 26.15 26.59 1.50
CA SER A 246 25.71 26.31 0.13
C SER A 246 25.44 24.82 -0.12
N THR A 247 26.27 23.93 0.45
CA THR A 247 26.04 22.48 0.41
C THR A 247 24.75 22.12 1.14
N ASN A 248 24.53 22.71 2.31
CA ASN A 248 23.33 22.50 3.11
C ASN A 248 22.06 23.02 2.43
N MET A 249 22.15 24.13 1.71
CA MET A 249 21.04 24.63 0.90
C MET A 249 20.64 23.61 -0.18
N ARG A 250 21.62 23.06 -0.91
CA ARG A 250 21.36 22.01 -1.91
C ARG A 250 20.81 20.73 -1.28
N LEU A 251 21.41 20.25 -0.18
CA LEU A 251 20.96 19.04 0.50
C LEU A 251 19.52 19.17 1.02
N GLY A 252 19.15 20.33 1.58
CA GLY A 252 17.76 20.59 1.96
C GLY A 252 16.81 20.53 0.75
N LEU A 253 17.22 21.07 -0.40
CA LEU A 253 16.40 21.00 -1.62
C LEU A 253 16.25 19.56 -2.13
N ASP A 254 17.32 18.77 -2.10
CA ASP A 254 17.29 17.36 -2.49
C ASP A 254 16.30 16.57 -1.61
N ARG A 255 16.26 16.85 -0.30
CA ARG A 255 15.28 16.26 0.64
C ARG A 255 13.85 16.70 0.37
N ALA A 256 13.64 17.96 -0.04
CA ALA A 256 12.32 18.43 -0.44
C ALA A 256 11.86 17.75 -1.74
N ASN A 257 12.76 17.60 -2.71
CA ASN A 257 12.48 16.91 -3.96
C ASN A 257 12.18 15.41 -3.74
N PHE A 258 12.86 14.77 -2.78
CA PHE A 258 12.53 13.41 -2.38
C PHE A 258 11.06 13.26 -1.93
N ALA A 259 10.54 14.19 -1.13
CA ALA A 259 9.12 14.18 -0.74
C ALA A 259 8.18 14.51 -1.91
N LYS A 260 8.59 15.43 -2.79
CA LYS A 260 7.85 15.76 -4.04
C LYS A 260 7.65 14.52 -4.91
N ASP A 261 8.65 13.66 -5.06
CA ASP A 261 8.55 12.45 -5.88
C ASP A 261 7.44 11.50 -5.40
N TYR A 262 7.17 11.44 -4.09
CA TYR A 262 6.06 10.66 -3.56
C TYR A 262 4.70 11.24 -3.96
N LEU A 263 4.54 12.56 -3.92
CA LEU A 263 3.30 13.23 -4.34
C LEU A 263 3.07 13.09 -5.86
N LEU A 264 4.13 13.22 -6.66
CA LEU A 264 4.05 12.97 -8.11
C LEU A 264 3.61 11.52 -8.41
N LYS A 265 4.17 10.54 -7.69
CA LYS A 265 3.74 9.12 -7.82
C LYS A 265 2.29 8.88 -7.38
N ASN A 266 1.75 9.75 -6.51
CA ASN A 266 0.33 9.75 -6.15
C ASN A 266 -0.57 10.42 -7.22
N GLY A 267 0.00 10.87 -8.34
CA GLY A 267 -0.72 11.51 -9.44
C GLY A 267 -0.98 13.00 -9.22
N ILE A 268 -0.35 13.61 -8.22
CA ILE A 268 -0.46 15.05 -8.00
C ILE A 268 0.32 15.80 -9.06
N SER A 269 -0.34 16.76 -9.70
CA SER A 269 0.27 17.60 -10.72
C SER A 269 1.37 18.48 -10.13
N GLU A 270 2.47 18.63 -10.87
CA GLU A 270 3.68 19.32 -10.42
C GLU A 270 3.43 20.80 -10.06
N ASP A 271 2.48 21.46 -10.71
CA ASP A 271 2.08 22.86 -10.45
C ASP A 271 1.44 23.08 -9.07
N LYS A 272 0.97 22.01 -8.42
CA LYS A 272 0.45 22.05 -7.04
C LYS A 272 1.55 21.90 -5.99
N ILE A 273 2.79 21.57 -6.39
CA ILE A 273 3.87 21.24 -5.46
C ILE A 273 4.96 22.32 -5.51
N ILE A 274 5.17 22.99 -4.38
CA ILE A 274 6.22 24.01 -4.23
C ILE A 274 7.33 23.42 -3.35
N THR A 275 8.53 23.28 -3.91
CA THR A 275 9.71 22.84 -3.14
C THR A 275 10.65 24.00 -2.85
N SER A 276 11.19 24.05 -1.63
CA SER A 276 12.21 25.02 -1.25
C SER A 276 13.14 24.46 -0.17
N SER A 277 14.20 25.19 0.14
CA SER A 277 15.18 24.83 1.15
C SER A 277 15.51 26.03 2.01
N LYS A 278 15.63 25.80 3.32
CA LYS A 278 16.20 26.76 4.27
C LYS A 278 17.65 26.39 4.62
N GLY A 279 18.15 25.24 4.16
CA GLY A 279 19.42 24.69 4.61
C GLY A 279 19.51 24.75 6.14
N GLN A 280 20.58 25.35 6.65
CA GLN A 280 20.85 25.48 8.08
C GLN A 280 20.30 26.77 8.73
N THR A 281 19.53 27.59 8.00
CA THR A 281 19.18 28.96 8.44
C THR A 281 17.96 29.04 9.34
N ASP A 282 17.23 27.94 9.52
CA ASP A 282 15.99 27.88 10.32
C ASP A 282 15.96 26.61 11.21
N PRO A 283 16.84 26.54 12.23
CA PRO A 283 16.89 25.42 13.17
C PRO A 283 15.74 25.46 14.18
N ILE A 284 15.23 24.29 14.55
CA ILE A 284 14.20 24.12 15.60
C ILE A 284 14.76 23.58 16.91
N ALA A 285 16.03 23.18 16.90
CA ALA A 285 16.74 22.66 18.06
C ALA A 285 18.21 23.10 18.03
N ASP A 286 18.89 22.95 19.16
CA ASP A 286 20.29 23.34 19.31
C ASP A 286 21.21 22.46 18.43
N ASN A 287 22.03 23.08 17.58
CA ASN A 287 22.98 22.35 16.75
C ASN A 287 24.24 21.89 17.51
N ALA A 288 24.43 22.33 18.76
CA ALA A 288 25.55 21.87 19.58
C ALA A 288 25.41 20.39 19.99
N THR A 289 24.18 19.88 20.13
CA THR A 289 23.91 18.48 20.49
C THR A 289 23.56 17.63 19.27
N GLU A 290 23.85 16.33 19.31
CA GLU A 290 23.45 15.43 18.22
C GLU A 290 21.91 15.35 18.13
N GLU A 291 21.23 15.24 19.27
CA GLU A 291 19.77 15.20 19.33
C GLU A 291 19.11 16.42 18.68
N GLY A 292 19.70 17.60 18.81
CA GLY A 292 19.20 18.80 18.17
C GLY A 292 19.54 18.87 16.68
N ARG A 293 20.73 18.41 16.27
CA ARG A 293 21.07 18.24 14.85
C ARG A 293 20.11 17.28 14.15
N ASP A 294 19.77 16.16 14.79
CA ASP A 294 18.81 15.17 14.28
C ASP A 294 17.46 15.82 13.98
N LYS A 295 16.94 16.62 14.91
CA LYS A 295 15.69 17.37 14.72
C LYS A 295 15.78 18.43 13.62
N ASN A 296 16.96 19.02 13.40
CA ASN A 296 17.16 20.02 12.35
C ASN A 296 17.25 19.42 10.94
N ARG A 297 17.68 18.15 10.81
CA ARG A 297 17.71 17.43 9.54
C ARG A 297 16.32 16.90 9.16
N ARG A 298 15.46 17.79 8.70
CA ARG A 298 14.05 17.49 8.40
C ARG A 298 13.56 18.08 7.09
N THR A 299 12.49 17.51 6.55
CA THR A 299 11.61 18.15 5.56
C THR A 299 10.22 18.30 6.17
N VAL A 300 9.63 19.48 6.03
CA VAL A 300 8.27 19.77 6.49
C VAL A 300 7.36 19.91 5.28
N ILE A 301 6.21 19.25 5.30
CA ILE A 301 5.21 19.27 4.24
C ILE A 301 3.91 19.84 4.82
N THR A 302 3.42 20.93 4.24
CA THR A 302 2.23 21.66 4.71
C THR A 302 1.33 22.07 3.55
N LEU A 303 0.02 22.11 3.79
CA LEU A 303 -0.92 22.71 2.85
C LEU A 303 -0.85 24.24 2.95
N LYS A 304 -1.01 24.90 1.80
CA LYS A 304 -1.02 26.35 1.68
C LYS A 304 -2.42 26.94 1.70
#